data_AF-A0A950X8C0-F1
#
_entry.id   AF-A0A950X8C0-F1
#
_cell.length_a   1.000
_cell.length_b   1.000
_cell.length_c   1.000
_cell.angle_alpha   90.00
_cell.angle_beta   90.00
_cell.angle_gamma   90.00
#
_symmetry.space_group_name_H-M   'P 1'
#
loop_
_entity.id
_entity.type
_entity.pdbx_description
1 polymer ?
#
loop_
_entity_poly.entity_id
_entity_poly.type
_entity_poly.pdbx_seq_one_letter_code
_entity_poly.pdbx_strand_id
1 'polypeptide(L)'
;TPIVYTDQELKFIDEKDAPGISAYREQLASLLQNRPVHVLLHEQIISKLDQVSQTFRVLIIKTKLTLPYTSVFLQLDCAYWNEDAERRLRETMIHSLSK
;
A
#
# COMPACT_ATOMS: atom_id res chain seq x y z
N THR A 1 -10.70 -1.26 -3.74
CA THR A 1 -9.80 -2.23 -3.07
C THR A 1 -8.53 -1.51 -2.69
N PRO A 2 -7.96 -1.72 -1.48
CA PRO A 2 -6.78 -0.96 -1.05
C PRO A 2 -5.58 -1.23 -1.96
N ILE A 3 -4.75 -0.20 -2.16
CA ILE A 3 -3.43 -0.35 -2.75
C ILE A 3 -2.50 -0.84 -1.65
N VAL A 4 -1.80 -1.96 -1.90
CA VAL A 4 -0.97 -2.64 -0.90
C VAL A 4 0.51 -2.36 -1.18
N TYR A 5 1.25 -1.95 -0.15
CA TYR A 5 2.71 -1.85 -0.20
C TYR A 5 3.36 -2.74 0.86
N THR A 6 4.51 -3.32 0.51
CA THR A 6 5.37 -4.10 1.41
C THR A 6 6.83 -3.72 1.22
N ASP A 7 7.62 -3.85 2.27
CA ASP A 7 9.06 -3.59 2.25
C ASP A 7 9.80 -4.56 1.29
N GLN A 8 10.72 -4.04 0.49
CA GLN A 8 11.54 -4.82 -0.45
C GLN A 8 12.56 -5.69 0.27
N GLU A 9 13.07 -5.18 1.38
CA GLU A 9 14.06 -5.79 2.27
C GLU A 9 13.57 -7.15 2.78
N LEU A 10 12.26 -7.30 3.00
CA LEU A 10 11.63 -8.56 3.46
C LEU A 10 12.05 -9.77 2.62
N LYS A 11 12.27 -9.59 1.31
CA LYS A 11 12.67 -10.67 0.39
C LYS A 11 14.10 -11.18 0.60
N PHE A 12 14.95 -10.38 1.23
CA PHE A 12 16.39 -10.64 1.34
C PHE A 12 16.82 -11.13 2.73
N ILE A 13 15.89 -11.17 3.69
CA ILE A 13 16.18 -11.59 5.07
C ILE A 13 16.28 -13.11 5.10
N ASP A 14 17.42 -13.60 5.58
CA ASP A 14 17.67 -15.03 5.76
C ASP A 14 16.98 -15.54 7.04
N GLU A 15 16.55 -16.80 7.01
CA GLU A 15 15.92 -17.47 8.15
C GLU A 15 16.84 -17.51 9.39
N LYS A 16 18.16 -17.60 9.18
CA LYS A 16 19.14 -17.60 10.26
C LYS A 16 19.18 -16.28 11.03
N ASP A 17 18.89 -15.17 10.36
CA ASP A 17 18.96 -13.81 10.90
C ASP A 17 17.61 -13.38 11.51
N ALA A 18 16.51 -13.99 11.06
CA ALA A 18 15.16 -13.79 11.59
C ALA A 18 14.34 -15.09 11.55
N PRO A 19 14.43 -15.96 12.59
CA PRO A 19 13.69 -17.21 12.63
C PRO A 19 12.16 -16.99 12.55
N GLY A 20 11.50 -17.67 11.61
CA GLY A 20 10.09 -17.54 11.28
C GLY A 20 9.79 -16.63 10.08
N ILE A 21 10.79 -15.95 9.50
CA ILE A 21 10.58 -15.00 8.40
C ILE A 21 10.12 -15.68 7.11
N SER A 22 10.59 -16.90 6.83
CA SER A 22 10.17 -17.63 5.62
C SER A 22 8.71 -18.05 5.70
N ALA A 23 8.29 -18.60 6.84
CA ALA A 23 6.89 -18.94 7.09
C ALA A 23 5.98 -17.69 7.03
N TYR A 24 6.45 -16.56 7.56
CA TYR A 24 5.74 -15.29 7.45
C TYR A 24 5.54 -14.85 5.99
N ARG A 25 6.58 -14.91 5.15
CA ARG A 25 6.49 -14.56 3.73
C ARG A 25 5.47 -15.42 2.98
N GLU A 26 5.45 -16.72 3.24
CA GLU A 26 4.49 -17.65 2.65
C GLU A 26 3.05 -17.33 3.08
N GLN A 27 2.83 -17.08 4.37
CA GLN A 27 1.51 -16.70 4.89
C GLN A 27 1.05 -15.36 4.31
N LEU A 28 1.93 -14.36 4.24
CA LEU A 28 1.61 -13.06 3.65
C LEU A 28 1.22 -13.19 2.17
N ALA A 29 1.99 -13.96 1.39
CA ALA A 29 1.66 -14.21 -0.02
C ALA A 29 0.31 -14.92 -0.17
N SER A 30 0.01 -15.90 0.68
CA SER A 30 -1.28 -16.60 0.70
C SER A 30 -2.46 -15.67 1.01
N LEU A 31 -2.28 -14.74 1.97
CA LEU A 31 -3.31 -13.77 2.35
C LEU A 31 -3.53 -12.70 1.26
N LEU A 32 -2.48 -12.29 0.56
CA LEU A 32 -2.56 -11.28 -0.50
C LEU A 32 -3.03 -11.86 -1.85
N GLN A 33 -2.90 -13.18 -2.04
CA GLN A 33 -3.36 -13.90 -3.23
C GLN A 33 -2.94 -13.20 -4.54
N ASN A 34 -3.88 -12.97 -5.46
CA ASN A 34 -3.66 -12.33 -6.76
C ASN A 34 -3.75 -10.80 -6.70
N ARG A 35 -3.73 -10.19 -5.51
CA ARG A 35 -3.78 -8.73 -5.42
C ARG A 35 -2.45 -8.14 -5.88
N PRO A 36 -2.47 -7.03 -6.63
CA PRO A 36 -1.23 -6.31 -6.95
C PRO A 36 -0.62 -5.77 -5.65
N VAL A 37 0.65 -6.12 -5.42
CA VAL A 37 1.45 -5.66 -4.28
C VAL A 37 2.59 -4.82 -4.82
N HIS A 38 2.67 -3.58 -4.36
CA HIS A 38 3.80 -2.70 -4.66
C HIS A 38 4.93 -2.95 -3.67
N VAL A 39 6.09 -3.32 -4.18
CA VAL A 39 7.28 -3.59 -3.37
C VAL A 39 8.24 -2.41 -3.50
N LEU A 40 8.53 -1.74 -2.39
CA LEU A 40 9.38 -0.54 -2.34
C LEU A 40 10.38 -0.66 -1.18
N LEU A 41 11.48 0.10 -1.24
CA LEU A 41 12.38 0.22 -0.09
C LEU A 41 11.65 0.85 1.09
N HIS A 42 12.03 0.45 2.31
CA HIS A 42 11.40 0.93 3.55
C HIS A 42 11.32 2.45 3.60
N GLU A 43 12.45 3.12 3.35
CA GLU A 43 12.56 4.58 3.35
C GLU A 43 11.63 5.26 2.34
N GLN A 44 11.39 4.62 1.18
CA GLN A 44 10.47 5.16 0.19
C GLN A 44 9.02 5.11 0.68
N ILE A 45 8.65 4.04 1.40
CA ILE A 45 7.33 3.92 1.99
C ILE A 45 7.14 4.95 3.10
N ILE A 46 8.14 5.15 3.97
CA ILE A 46 8.09 6.16 5.03
C ILE A 46 7.99 7.57 4.44
N SER A 47 8.79 7.89 3.41
CA SER A 47 8.70 9.16 2.69
C SER A 47 7.30 9.38 2.10
N LYS A 48 6.72 8.35 1.49
CA LYS A 48 5.34 8.39 0.97
C LYS A 48 4.31 8.61 2.08
N LEU A 49 4.45 7.94 3.23
CA LEU A 49 3.57 8.12 4.39
C LEU A 49 3.64 9.55 4.93
N ASP A 50 4.83 10.12 5.05
CA ASP A 50 5.03 11.50 5.49
C ASP A 50 4.26 12.47 4.57
N GLN A 51 4.44 12.34 3.26
CA GLN A 51 3.74 13.15 2.26
C GLN A 51 2.21 12.98 2.33
N VAL A 52 1.72 11.74 2.39
CA VAL A 52 0.28 11.44 2.43
C VAL A 52 -0.36 11.92 3.74
N SER A 53 0.37 11.85 4.86
CA SER A 53 -0.14 12.27 6.18
C SER A 53 -0.49 13.76 6.27
N GLN A 54 0.03 14.58 5.36
CA GLN A 54 -0.28 16.01 5.28
C GLN A 54 -1.72 16.26 4.79
N THR A 55 -2.31 15.30 4.07
CA THR A 55 -3.63 15.43 3.44
C THR A 55 -4.63 14.37 3.91
N PHE A 56 -4.15 13.23 4.41
CA PHE A 56 -4.98 12.11 4.87
C PHE A 56 -4.68 11.72 6.31
N ARG A 57 -5.66 11.08 6.96
CA ARG A 57 -5.46 10.48 8.29
C ARG A 57 -4.74 9.15 8.13
N VAL A 58 -3.63 8.99 8.85
CA VAL A 58 -2.87 7.74 8.91
C VAL A 58 -3.19 7.02 10.22
N LEU A 59 -3.52 5.72 10.12
CA LEU A 59 -3.67 4.83 11.27
C LEU A 59 -2.49 3.86 11.30
N ILE A 60 -1.78 3.82 12.42
CA ILE A 60 -0.70 2.85 12.65
C ILE A 60 -1.20 1.83 13.67
N ILE A 61 -1.17 0.55 13.30
CA ILE A 61 -1.50 -0.57 14.19
C ILE A 61 -0.19 -1.29 14.55
N LYS A 62 0.26 -1.13 15.80
CA LYS A 62 1.45 -1.82 16.29
C LYS A 62 1.05 -3.19 16.85
N THR A 63 1.67 -4.24 16.33
CA THR A 63 1.51 -5.61 16.85
C THR A 63 2.72 -6.00 17.71
N LYS A 64 2.66 -7.17 18.34
CA LYS A 64 3.79 -7.75 19.09
C LYS A 64 4.80 -8.50 18.20
N LEU A 65 4.59 -8.52 16.87
CA LEU A 65 5.50 -9.20 15.96
C LEU A 65 6.86 -8.51 15.96
N THR A 66 7.93 -9.30 16.12
CA THR A 66 9.30 -8.80 16.22
C THR A 66 10.13 -9.07 14.96
N LEU A 67 9.51 -9.63 13.91
CA LEU A 67 10.18 -9.89 12.65
C LEU A 67 10.41 -8.58 11.87
N PRO A 68 11.62 -8.35 11.35
CA PRO A 68 11.96 -7.12 10.62
C PRO A 68 11.23 -7.04 9.27
N TYR A 69 10.94 -5.80 8.83
CA TYR A 69 10.32 -5.50 7.53
C TYR A 69 9.00 -6.25 7.26
N THR A 70 8.23 -6.48 8.32
CA THR A 70 6.91 -7.15 8.27
C THR A 70 5.73 -6.19 8.30
N SER A 71 5.98 -4.89 8.12
CA SER A 71 4.89 -3.92 8.03
C SER A 71 4.18 -4.05 6.69
N VAL A 72 2.84 -3.98 6.72
CA VAL A 72 2.02 -3.95 5.51
C VAL A 72 1.30 -2.61 5.48
N PHE A 73 1.41 -1.90 4.37
CA PHE A 73 0.85 -0.56 4.22
C PHE A 73 -0.34 -0.61 3.27
N LEU A 74 -1.48 -0.13 3.74
CA LEU A 74 -2.74 -0.15 3.01
C LEU A 74 -3.18 1.28 2.74
N GLN A 75 -3.11 1.70 1.48
CA GLN A 75 -3.66 2.98 1.06
C GLN A 75 -5.13 2.76 0.65
N LEU A 76 -6.04 3.42 1.37
CA LEU A 76 -7.47 3.40 1.09
C LEU A 76 -7.78 4.53 0.10
N ASP A 77 -8.16 4.16 -1.12
CA ASP A 77 -8.59 5.10 -2.13
C ASP A 77 -10.13 5.29 -2.12
N CYS A 78 -10.61 6.33 -2.79
CA CYS A 78 -12.03 6.68 -2.93
C CYS A 78 -12.78 5.65 -3.78
N ALA A 79 -13.20 4.54 -3.15
CA ALA A 79 -13.84 3.42 -3.84
C ALA A 79 -15.18 3.74 -4.52
N TYR A 80 -15.85 4.85 -4.16
CA TYR A 80 -17.15 5.22 -4.72
C TYR A 80 -17.06 6.11 -5.97
N TRP A 81 -15.87 6.63 -6.30
CA TRP A 81 -15.67 7.54 -7.42
C TRP A 81 -14.35 7.22 -8.11
N ASN A 82 -14.44 6.47 -9.21
CA ASN A 82 -13.27 6.00 -9.94
C ASN A 82 -12.79 7.01 -10.99
N GLU A 83 -11.56 6.83 -11.47
CA GLU A 83 -10.92 7.69 -12.47
C GLU A 83 -11.77 7.83 -13.76
N ASP A 84 -12.47 6.76 -14.15
CA ASP A 84 -13.35 6.79 -15.31
C ASP A 84 -14.57 7.69 -15.12
N ALA A 85 -15.19 7.67 -13.93
CA ALA A 85 -16.29 8.55 -13.57
C ALA A 85 -15.82 10.00 -13.49
N GLU A 86 -14.66 10.24 -12.88
CA GLU A 86 -14.04 11.56 -12.82
C GLU A 86 -13.73 12.11 -14.22
N ARG A 87 -13.13 11.30 -15.09
CA ARG A 87 -12.83 11.68 -16.48
C ARG A 87 -14.08 12.10 -17.24
N ARG A 88 -15.16 11.30 -17.19
CA ARG A 88 -16.44 11.63 -17.84
C ARG A 88 -17.05 12.92 -17.28
N LEU A 89 -16.94 13.15 -15.98
CA LEU A 89 -17.38 14.39 -15.35
C LEU A 89 -16.62 15.59 -15.92
N ARG A 90 -15.27 15.52 -15.98
CA ARG A 90 -14.42 16.59 -16.49
C ARG A 90 -14.74 16.92 -17.96
N GLU A 91 -14.93 15.91 -18.80
CA GLU A 91 -15.35 16.08 -20.20
C GLU A 91 -16.69 16.81 -20.30
N THR A 92 -17.67 16.42 -19.48
CA THR A 92 -18.99 17.06 -19.43
C THR A 92 -18.91 18.52 -18.99
N MET A 93 -18.08 18.82 -17.98
CA MET A 93 -17.87 20.20 -17.50
C MET A 93 -17.28 21.09 -18.59
N ILE A 94 -16.24 20.63 -19.30
CA ILE A 94 -15.61 21.38 -20.39
C ILE A 94 -16.63 21.67 -21.51
N HIS A 95 -17.42 20.67 -21.89
CA HIS A 95 -18.44 20.84 -22.93
C HIS A 95 -19.54 21.83 -22.51
N SER A 96 -19.95 21.80 -21.24
CA SER A 96 -20.98 22.71 -20.71
C SER A 96 -20.51 24.16 -20.53
N LEU A 97 -19.21 24.37 -20.28
CA LEU A 97 -18.62 25.71 -20.09
C LEU A 97 -18.18 26.36 -21.41
N SER A 98 -18.23 25.61 -22.52
CA SER A 98 -17.90 26.08 -23.87
C SER A 98 -19.14 26.46 -24.70
N LYS A 99 -20.33 26.44 -24.08
CA LYS A 99 -21.60 26.96 -24.60
C LYS A 99 -21.96 28.25 -23.89
#